data_AF-A0A7L7KV85-F1
#
_entry.id   AF-A0A7L7KV85-F1
#
_cell.length_a   1.000
_cell.length_b   1.000
_cell.length_c   1.000
_cell.angle_alpha   90.00
_cell.angle_beta   90.00
_cell.angle_gamma   90.00
#
_symmetry.space_group_name_H-M   'P 1'
#
loop_
_entity.id
_entity.type
_entity.pdbx_description
1 polymer ?
#
loop_
_entity_poly.entity_id
_entity_poly.type
_entity_poly.pdbx_seq_one_letter_code
_entity_poly.pdbx_strand_id
1 'polypeptide(L)'
;MNNNIVLLQKLKKIYQNYGDKTSFENVQNYILKETVLRVRNIEYRRVKKTGLDMELPVGKALNEEIVFFNPTKELVNKLPLNDVKKDAQYITNCLINLLETA
;
A
#
# COMPACT_ATOMS: atom_id res chain seq x y z
N MET A 1 -21.96 9.03 -0.46
CA MET A 1 -20.52 9.16 -0.84
C MET A 1 -20.03 7.78 -1.23
N ASN A 2 -19.32 7.64 -2.35
CA ASN A 2 -18.80 6.35 -2.79
C ASN A 2 -17.69 5.89 -1.84
N ASN A 3 -17.85 4.73 -1.17
CA ASN A 3 -16.92 4.24 -0.13
C ASN A 3 -15.46 4.20 -0.60
N ASN A 4 -15.23 3.95 -1.90
CA ASN A 4 -13.90 3.90 -2.49
C ASN A 4 -13.21 5.26 -2.49
N ILE A 5 -13.94 6.36 -2.67
CA ILE A 5 -13.37 7.72 -2.61
C ILE A 5 -12.85 8.02 -1.21
N VAL A 6 -13.61 7.64 -0.17
CA VAL A 6 -13.22 7.86 1.23
C VAL A 6 -11.98 7.03 1.58
N LEU A 7 -11.94 5.76 1.17
CA LEU A 7 -10.77 4.89 1.38
C LEU A 7 -9.51 5.44 0.70
N LEU A 8 -9.63 5.89 -0.55
CA LEU A 8 -8.49 6.47 -1.28
C LEU A 8 -7.96 7.76 -0.66
N GLN A 9 -8.83 8.62 -0.13
CA GLN A 9 -8.40 9.81 0.59
C GLN A 9 -7.65 9.46 1.88
N LYS A 10 -8.09 8.45 2.61
CA LYS A 10 -7.39 7.97 3.82
C LYS A 10 -6.03 7.39 3.46
N LEU A 11 -5.97 6.50 2.48
CA LEU A 11 -4.72 5.93 1.97
C LEU A 11 -3.74 7.03 1.56
N LYS A 12 -4.18 8.00 0.74
CA LYS A 12 -3.34 9.11 0.29
C LYS A 12 -2.69 9.86 1.45
N LYS A 13 -3.46 10.17 2.51
CA LYS A 13 -2.94 10.85 3.70
C LYS A 13 -1.87 10.02 4.41
N ILE A 14 -2.10 8.72 4.57
CA ILE A 14 -1.13 7.82 5.22
C ILE A 14 0.16 7.76 4.39
N TYR A 15 0.07 7.51 3.08
CA TYR A 15 1.26 7.51 2.21
C TYR A 15 2.06 8.81 2.27
N GLN A 16 1.37 9.95 2.28
CA GLN A 16 2.00 11.27 2.43
C GLN A 16 2.76 11.41 3.76
N ASN A 17 2.19 10.94 4.87
CA ASN A 17 2.85 10.96 6.18
C ASN A 17 4.17 10.18 6.20
N TYR A 18 4.29 9.15 5.36
CA TYR A 18 5.49 8.31 5.26
C TYR A 18 6.44 8.71 4.12
N GLY A 19 6.11 9.76 3.37
CA GLY A 19 6.88 10.20 2.21
C GLY A 19 6.84 9.23 1.03
N ASP A 20 5.85 8.35 0.97
CA ASP A 20 5.69 7.35 -0.07
C ASP A 20 4.99 7.97 -1.29
N LYS A 21 5.78 8.38 -2.28
CA LYS A 21 5.28 9.05 -3.48
C LYS A 21 4.78 8.10 -4.55
N THR A 22 5.21 6.84 -4.54
CA THR A 22 4.99 5.89 -5.64
C THR A 22 3.87 4.90 -5.36
N SER A 23 3.66 4.49 -4.10
CA SER A 23 2.71 3.43 -3.82
C SER A 23 1.26 3.84 -4.04
N PHE A 24 0.90 5.09 -3.75
CA PHE A 24 -0.47 5.55 -4.03
C PHE A 24 -0.78 5.56 -5.54
N GLU A 25 0.21 5.93 -6.36
CA GLU A 25 0.08 5.86 -7.81
C GLU A 25 -0.08 4.40 -8.28
N ASN A 26 0.68 3.47 -7.68
CA ASN A 26 0.52 2.04 -7.95
C ASN A 26 -0.90 1.55 -7.63
N VAL A 27 -1.52 2.01 -6.54
CA VAL A 27 -2.92 1.66 -6.24
C VAL A 27 -3.85 2.12 -7.38
N GLN A 28 -3.69 3.35 -7.85
CA GLN A 28 -4.53 3.86 -8.93
C GLN A 28 -4.30 3.09 -10.24
N ASN A 29 -3.06 2.75 -10.57
CA ASN A 29 -2.73 2.12 -11.84
C ASN A 29 -3.05 0.62 -11.88
N TYR A 30 -2.76 -0.11 -10.80
CA TYR A 30 -2.84 -1.58 -10.77
C TYR A 30 -4.11 -2.14 -10.13
N ILE A 31 -4.86 -1.31 -9.37
CA ILE A 31 -6.10 -1.73 -8.73
C ILE A 31 -7.31 -1.05 -9.37
N LEU A 32 -7.26 0.26 -9.68
CA LEU A 32 -8.44 1.01 -10.09
C LEU A 32 -8.62 1.21 -11.60
N LYS A 33 -7.53 1.43 -12.35
CA LYS A 33 -7.59 1.89 -13.75
C LYS A 33 -7.51 0.78 -14.80
N GLU A 34 -7.64 -0.50 -14.39
CA GLU A 34 -7.59 -1.72 -15.22
C GLU A 34 -7.38 -1.50 -16.72
N THR A 35 -6.15 -1.61 -17.20
CA THR A 35 -5.92 -1.67 -18.65
C THR A 35 -4.98 -2.79 -19.09
N VAL A 36 -4.04 -3.27 -18.26
CA VAL A 36 -3.18 -4.44 -18.64
C VAL A 36 -2.67 -5.28 -17.44
N LEU A 37 -2.54 -4.70 -16.24
CA LEU A 37 -1.92 -5.35 -15.06
C LEU A 37 -2.81 -5.24 -13.82
N ARG A 38 -3.85 -6.08 -13.70
CA ARG A 38 -4.66 -6.15 -12.48
C ARG A 38 -3.94 -6.98 -11.41
N VAL A 39 -3.88 -6.46 -10.18
CA VAL A 39 -3.49 -7.26 -9.02
C VAL A 39 -4.57 -8.29 -8.72
N ARG A 40 -4.19 -9.55 -8.47
CA ARG A 40 -5.14 -10.62 -8.15
C ARG A 40 -5.29 -10.90 -6.66
N ASN A 41 -4.24 -10.65 -5.89
CA ASN A 41 -4.20 -10.86 -4.45
C ASN A 41 -3.25 -9.85 -3.81
N ILE A 42 -3.52 -9.47 -2.56
CA ILE A 42 -2.65 -8.67 -1.72
C ILE A 42 -2.40 -9.43 -0.43
N GLU A 43 -1.13 -9.57 -0.08
CA GLU A 43 -0.68 -10.29 1.11
C GLU A 43 0.22 -9.38 1.95
N TYR A 44 0.11 -9.53 3.28
CA TYR A 44 1.03 -8.89 4.21
C TYR A 44 2.27 -9.76 4.36
N ARG A 45 3.41 -9.33 3.83
CA ARG A 45 4.65 -10.11 3.82
C ARG A 45 5.85 -9.30 4.27
N ARG A 46 6.83 -9.98 4.87
CA ARG A 46 8.12 -9.40 5.22
C ARG A 46 8.89 -9.02 3.95
N VAL A 47 9.29 -7.76 3.81
CA VAL A 47 10.03 -7.25 2.65
C VAL A 47 11.31 -6.58 3.12
N LYS A 48 12.44 -6.92 2.48
CA LYS A 48 13.76 -6.28 2.73
C LYS A 48 14.14 -5.22 1.70
N LYS A 49 13.37 -5.10 0.62
CA LYS A 49 13.67 -4.31 -0.60
C LYS A 49 13.79 -2.81 -0.33
N THR A 50 13.16 -2.31 0.73
CA THR A 50 13.14 -0.89 1.12
C THR A 50 14.30 -0.54 2.07
N GLY A 51 15.10 -1.53 2.47
CA GLY A 51 16.11 -1.42 3.51
C GLY A 51 15.55 -1.22 4.91
N LEU A 52 14.24 -1.40 5.08
CA LEU A 52 13.55 -1.53 6.35
C LEU A 52 13.05 -2.98 6.43
N ASP A 53 13.48 -3.74 7.43
CA ASP A 53 13.00 -5.10 7.64
C ASP A 53 11.63 -5.04 8.31
N MET A 54 10.58 -5.00 7.49
CA MET A 54 9.20 -4.83 7.95
C MET A 54 8.20 -5.59 7.09
N GLU A 55 7.01 -5.82 7.63
CA GLU A 55 5.91 -6.44 6.90
C GLU A 55 5.12 -5.37 6.14
N LEU A 56 4.85 -5.61 4.86
CA LEU A 56 4.25 -4.65 3.94
C LEU A 56 3.20 -5.34 3.07
N PRO A 57 2.18 -4.61 2.60
CA PRO A 57 1.27 -5.09 1.56
C PRO A 57 2.03 -5.31 0.25
N VAL A 58 1.97 -6.55 -0.25
CA VAL A 58 2.53 -6.94 -1.55
C VAL A 58 1.41 -7.53 -2.39
N GLY A 59 1.23 -6.99 -3.59
CA GLY A 59 0.34 -7.58 -4.58
C GLY A 59 1.10 -8.27 -5.71
N LYS A 60 0.45 -9.23 -6.35
CA LYS A 60 0.97 -9.94 -7.52
C LYS A 60 0.16 -9.55 -8.76
N ALA A 61 0.84 -9.00 -9.77
CA ALA A 61 0.26 -8.67 -11.07
C ALA A 61 1.05 -9.41 -12.16
N LEU A 62 0.39 -10.30 -12.91
CA LEU A 62 1.04 -11.26 -13.82
C LEU A 62 2.20 -12.00 -13.12
N ASN A 63 3.44 -11.65 -13.48
CA ASN A 63 4.68 -12.22 -12.95
C ASN A 63 5.49 -11.23 -12.09
N GLU A 64 4.94 -10.05 -11.81
CA GLU A 64 5.61 -9.01 -11.03
C GLU A 64 5.02 -8.89 -9.63
N GLU A 65 5.89 -8.62 -8.66
CA GLU A 65 5.52 -8.28 -7.29
C GLU A 65 5.56 -6.76 -7.11
N ILE A 66 4.46 -6.23 -6.60
CA ILE A 66 4.28 -4.79 -6.37
C ILE A 66 4.15 -4.58 -4.87
N VAL A 67 5.07 -3.79 -4.32
CA VAL A 67 4.99 -3.37 -2.91
C VAL A 67 4.14 -2.11 -2.88
N PHE A 68 3.03 -2.17 -2.14
CA PHE A 68 2.08 -1.06 -2.05
C PHE A 68 2.31 -0.16 -0.86
N PHE A 69 3.41 -0.31 -0.11
CA PHE A 69 3.79 0.66 0.90
C PHE A 69 5.30 0.63 1.03
N ASN A 70 5.95 1.75 0.70
CA ASN A 70 7.39 1.91 0.68
C ASN A 70 7.75 3.23 1.37
N PRO A 71 7.69 3.27 2.71
CA PRO A 71 7.94 4.48 3.46
C PRO A 71 9.43 4.87 3.42
N THR A 72 9.72 6.16 3.51
CA THR A 72 11.11 6.64 3.56
C THR A 72 11.78 6.26 4.90
N LYS A 73 13.04 5.81 4.85
CA LYS A 73 13.80 5.40 6.05
C LYS A 73 13.83 6.48 7.13
N GLU A 74 14.00 7.73 6.73
CA GLU A 74 14.08 8.87 7.65
C GLU A 74 12.79 9.03 8.47
N LEU A 75 11.62 8.92 7.85
CA LEU A 75 10.34 9.08 8.53
C LEU A 75 10.00 7.86 9.39
N VAL A 76 10.29 6.64 8.91
CA VAL A 76 10.05 5.42 9.70
C VAL A 76 10.87 5.42 10.98
N ASN A 77 12.12 5.88 10.92
CA ASN A 77 12.99 5.94 12.11
C ASN A 77 12.55 7.00 13.13
N LYS A 78 11.75 7.99 12.71
CA LYS A 78 11.22 9.06 13.56
C LYS A 78 9.86 8.70 14.18
N LEU A 79 9.21 7.63 13.71
CA LEU A 79 7.88 7.22 14.14
C LEU A 79 7.94 6.00 15.07
N PRO A 80 7.01 5.87 16.04
CA PRO A 80 6.93 4.67 16.87
C PRO A 80 6.65 3.43 16.00
N LEU A 81 7.48 2.38 16.15
CA LEU A 81 7.37 1.15 15.35
C LEU A 81 5.97 0.50 15.39
N ASN A 82 5.26 0.64 16.52
CA ASN A 82 3.90 0.11 16.65
C ASN A 82 2.89 0.85 15.77
N ASP A 83 3.05 2.16 15.59
CA ASP A 83 2.16 2.96 14.76
C ASP A 83 2.39 2.64 13.28
N VAL A 84 3.67 2.50 12.89
CA VAL A 84 4.04 2.06 11.55
C VAL A 84 3.41 0.70 11.21
N LYS A 85 3.42 -0.26 12.15
CA LYS A 85 2.79 -1.57 11.96
C LYS A 85 1.27 -1.49 11.81
N LYS A 86 0.61 -0.70 12.67
CA LYS A 86 -0.85 -0.50 12.60
C LYS A 86 -1.27 0.12 11.28
N ASP A 87 -0.54 1.14 10.83
CA ASP A 87 -0.81 1.79 9.55
C ASP A 87 -0.57 0.85 8.37
N ALA A 88 0.50 0.06 8.39
CA ALA A 88 0.78 -0.93 7.33
C ALA A 88 -0.32 -2.01 7.24
N GLN A 89 -0.84 -2.49 8.37
CA GLN A 89 -1.99 -3.40 8.40
C GLN A 89 -3.26 -2.72 7.90
N TYR A 90 -3.52 -1.48 8.33
CA TYR A 90 -4.69 -0.73 7.90
C TYR A 90 -4.68 -0.48 6.39
N ILE A 91 -3.53 -0.10 5.83
CA ILE A 91 -3.32 0.03 4.38
C ILE A 91 -3.68 -1.29 3.70
N THR A 92 -3.13 -2.41 4.18
CA THR A 92 -3.37 -3.74 3.60
C THR A 92 -4.87 -4.06 3.51
N ASN A 93 -5.61 -3.84 4.60
CA ASN A 93 -7.06 -4.06 4.63
C ASN A 93 -7.81 -3.14 3.66
N CYS A 94 -7.40 -1.87 3.56
CA CYS A 94 -8.00 -0.95 2.61
C CYS A 94 -7.76 -1.39 1.16
N LEU A 95 -6.56 -1.90 0.85
CA LEU A 95 -6.22 -2.36 -0.50
C LEU A 95 -7.00 -3.63 -0.89
N ILE A 96 -7.19 -4.56 0.05
CA ILE A 96 -8.04 -5.75 -0.14
C ILE A 96 -9.48 -5.32 -0.42
N ASN A 97 -10.04 -4.43 0.40
CA ASN A 97 -11.40 -3.92 0.19
C ASN A 97 -11.57 -3.20 -1.16
N LEU A 98 -10.56 -2.44 -1.59
CA LEU A 98 -10.55 -1.81 -2.91
C LEU A 98 -10.52 -2.86 -4.03
N LEU A 99 -9.79 -3.96 -3.86
CA LEU A 99 -9.71 -5.03 -4.85
C LEU A 99 -11.04 -5.79 -4.99
N GLU A 100 -11.74 -6.03 -3.88
CA GLU A 100 -13.05 -6.72 -3.85
C GLU A 100 -14.19 -5.87 -4.44
N THR A 101 -14.02 -4.56 -4.50
CA THR A 101 -15.06 -3.61 -4.94
C THR A 101 -14.76 -2.93 -6.29
N ALA A 102 -13.61 -3.23 -6.90
CA ALA A 102 -13.20 -2.78 -8.23
C ALA A 102 -13.61 -3.80 -9.30
#